data_AF-A0A2H9TJ04-F1
#
_entry.id   AF-A0A2H9TJ04-F1
#
_cell.length_a   1.000
_cell.length_b   1.000
_cell.length_c   1.000
_cell.angle_alpha   90.00
_cell.angle_beta   90.00
_cell.angle_gamma   90.00
#
_symmetry.space_group_name_H-M   'P 1'
#
loop_
_entity.id
_entity.type
_entity.pdbx_description
1 polymer ?
#
loop_
_entity_poly.entity_id
_entity_poly.type
_entity_poly.pdbx_seq_one_letter_code
_entity_poly.pdbx_strand_id
1 'polypeptide(L)'
;MLPSLGQPTMLPLTTLFGTLSYRVLMCSGIAVAALFFVFYGMTQLRDGPFIRPHPVFWRAVQAISVIYLMFLIYIFFQNLNDARKLVAFIDPALGVPLQERAYADDCRLKWSSIYQQLDVFVAAHTFGWFGKALILRDEWLCWIVSVMFEVMEYSLQHQLPNFAECWWDHWILDVLICNWLGIWAGMKTCKYLAMKTYNWRSIRDIPGMSGKMRRTFGQFTPHSWVSFDWAAAKSFKGYCVVLIVTIFVTVPLRSYSLVPGKRNECLLSQISPMDPAGTFH
;
A
#
# COMPACT_ATOMS: atom_id res chain seq x y z
N MET A 1 -65.94 -16.09 -42.77
CA MET A 1 -65.10 -14.97 -42.29
C MET A 1 -64.34 -15.47 -41.07
N LEU A 2 -63.06 -15.79 -41.22
CA LEU A 2 -62.17 -16.20 -40.12
C LEU A 2 -61.65 -14.94 -39.41
N PRO A 3 -61.58 -14.90 -38.07
CA PRO A 3 -61.06 -13.74 -37.36
C PRO A 3 -59.54 -13.66 -37.55
N SER A 4 -59.05 -12.46 -37.88
CA SER A 4 -57.62 -12.16 -38.03
C SER A 4 -56.89 -12.38 -36.70
N LEU A 5 -55.91 -13.27 -36.70
CA LEU A 5 -54.94 -13.42 -35.62
C LEU A 5 -54.18 -12.09 -35.43
N GLY A 6 -54.31 -11.50 -34.24
CA GLY A 6 -53.53 -10.33 -33.83
C GLY A 6 -52.04 -10.65 -33.88
N GLN A 7 -51.26 -9.75 -34.48
CA GLN A 7 -49.80 -9.81 -34.47
C GLN A 7 -49.28 -9.80 -33.01
N PRO A 8 -48.28 -10.64 -32.68
CA PRO A 8 -47.62 -10.55 -31.38
C PRO A 8 -46.87 -9.22 -31.32
N THR A 9 -47.23 -8.38 -30.34
CA THR A 9 -46.46 -7.20 -29.96
C THR A 9 -45.06 -7.64 -29.55
N MET A 10 -44.07 -7.45 -30.42
CA MET A 10 -42.67 -7.53 -30.01
C MET A 10 -42.40 -6.38 -29.05
N LEU A 11 -42.38 -6.67 -27.76
CA LEU A 11 -41.79 -5.80 -26.75
C LEU A 11 -40.35 -5.49 -27.21
N PRO A 12 -39.99 -4.21 -27.43
CA PRO A 12 -38.65 -3.89 -27.87
C PRO A 12 -37.67 -4.31 -26.77
N LEU A 13 -36.55 -4.94 -27.14
CA LEU A 13 -35.50 -5.40 -26.21
C LEU A 13 -34.98 -4.28 -25.27
N THR A 14 -35.28 -3.02 -25.59
CA THR A 14 -35.02 -1.83 -24.78
C THR A 14 -35.78 -1.82 -23.44
N THR A 15 -36.89 -2.55 -23.30
CA THR A 15 -37.64 -2.62 -22.03
C THR A 15 -37.10 -3.64 -21.04
N LEU A 16 -36.24 -4.59 -21.47
CA LEU A 16 -35.57 -5.52 -20.54
C LEU A 16 -34.31 -4.90 -19.89
N PHE A 17 -33.74 -3.87 -20.52
CA PHE A 17 -32.58 -3.11 -20.04
C PHE A 17 -32.95 -1.66 -19.69
N GLY A 18 -34.23 -1.40 -19.38
CA GLY A 18 -34.70 -0.10 -18.93
C GLY A 18 -34.09 0.27 -17.57
N THR A 19 -33.27 1.32 -17.57
CA THR A 19 -32.83 2.12 -16.40
C THR A 19 -31.73 1.59 -15.48
N LEU A 20 -30.77 0.80 -15.98
CA LEU A 20 -29.51 0.67 -15.22
C LEU A 20 -28.75 2.01 -15.29
N SER A 21 -28.48 2.63 -14.14
CA SER A 21 -27.73 3.89 -14.06
C SER A 21 -26.38 3.76 -14.78
N TYR A 22 -25.94 4.80 -15.51
CA TYR A 22 -24.62 4.86 -16.17
C TYR A 22 -23.48 4.40 -15.24
N ARG A 23 -23.57 4.76 -13.96
CA ARG A 23 -22.64 4.32 -12.92
C ARG A 23 -22.58 2.80 -12.78
N VAL A 24 -23.73 2.13 -12.75
CA VAL A 24 -23.82 0.67 -12.61
C VAL A 24 -23.25 -0.02 -13.84
N LEU A 25 -23.57 0.48 -15.04
CA LEU A 25 -23.02 -0.04 -16.30
C LEU A 25 -21.50 0.06 -16.34
N MET A 26 -20.94 1.22 -15.98
CA MET A 26 -19.51 1.45 -15.97
C MET A 26 -18.79 0.60 -14.91
N CYS A 27 -19.31 0.53 -13.68
CA CYS A 27 -18.74 -0.31 -12.62
C CYS A 27 -18.78 -1.80 -13.00
N SER A 28 -19.87 -2.25 -13.62
CA SER A 28 -20.00 -3.62 -14.12
C SER A 28 -18.99 -3.92 -15.22
N GLY A 29 -18.78 -2.99 -16.17
CA GLY A 29 -17.78 -3.11 -17.22
C GLY A 29 -16.35 -3.23 -16.66
N ILE A 30 -16.00 -2.37 -15.69
CA ILE A 30 -14.69 -2.42 -15.01
C ILE A 30 -14.52 -3.76 -14.27
N ALA A 31 -15.55 -4.22 -13.56
CA ALA A 31 -15.51 -5.49 -12.84
C ALA A 31 -15.32 -6.68 -13.80
N VAL A 32 -16.04 -6.71 -14.93
CA VAL A 32 -15.88 -7.77 -15.94
C VAL A 32 -14.49 -7.73 -16.58
N ALA A 33 -13.97 -6.55 -16.91
CA ALA A 33 -12.61 -6.41 -17.45
C ALA A 33 -11.55 -6.89 -16.45
N ALA A 34 -11.70 -6.55 -15.16
CA ALA A 34 -10.83 -7.02 -14.10
C ALA A 34 -10.89 -8.54 -13.94
N LEU A 35 -12.09 -9.14 -13.94
CA LEU A 35 -12.28 -10.59 -13.88
C LEU A 35 -11.64 -11.31 -15.08
N PHE A 36 -11.80 -10.76 -16.28
CA PHE A 36 -11.14 -11.30 -17.48
C PHE A 36 -9.62 -11.24 -17.35
N PHE A 37 -9.05 -10.13 -16.88
CA PHE A 37 -7.61 -10.01 -16.67
C PHE A 37 -7.09 -10.98 -15.59
N VAL A 38 -7.86 -11.18 -14.50
CA VAL A 38 -7.52 -12.18 -13.48
C VAL A 38 -7.52 -13.58 -14.07
N PHE A 39 -8.53 -13.93 -14.87
CA PHE A 39 -8.60 -15.22 -15.56
C PHE A 39 -7.44 -15.41 -16.55
N TYR A 40 -7.13 -14.38 -17.34
CA TYR A 40 -5.96 -14.38 -18.22
C TYR A 40 -4.68 -14.59 -17.41
N GLY A 41 -4.53 -13.85 -16.30
CA GLY A 41 -3.37 -13.95 -15.42
C GLY A 41 -3.20 -15.33 -14.80
N MET A 42 -4.29 -15.98 -14.39
CA MET A 42 -4.31 -17.37 -13.90
C MET A 42 -3.70 -18.35 -14.92
N THR A 43 -3.90 -18.14 -16.21
CA THR A 43 -3.42 -19.04 -17.27
C THR A 43 -2.03 -18.67 -17.79
N GLN A 44 -1.73 -17.38 -17.93
CA GLN A 44 -0.53 -16.88 -18.64
C GLN A 44 0.59 -16.39 -17.74
N LEU A 45 0.31 -15.95 -16.49
CA LEU A 45 1.38 -15.49 -15.61
C LEU A 45 2.28 -16.65 -15.19
N ARG A 46 3.56 -16.34 -14.99
CA ARG A 46 4.56 -17.30 -14.53
C ARG A 46 4.36 -17.60 -13.05
N ASP A 47 4.73 -18.80 -12.63
CA ASP A 47 4.71 -19.17 -11.22
C ASP A 47 5.74 -18.38 -10.41
N GLY A 48 5.29 -17.85 -9.28
CA GLY A 48 6.16 -17.22 -8.29
C GLY A 48 6.78 -18.24 -7.32
N PRO A 49 7.38 -17.76 -6.21
CA PRO A 49 8.01 -18.62 -5.21
C PRO A 49 7.00 -19.44 -4.38
N PHE A 50 5.71 -19.11 -4.46
CA PHE A 50 4.63 -19.80 -3.77
C PHE A 50 3.90 -20.77 -4.71
N ILE A 51 3.75 -22.02 -4.28
CA ILE A 51 3.15 -23.09 -5.09
C ILE A 51 1.82 -23.58 -4.51
N ARG A 52 1.67 -23.58 -3.19
CA ARG A 52 0.48 -24.11 -2.47
C ARG A 52 -0.39 -22.94 -1.97
N PRO A 53 -1.73 -23.05 -2.00
CA PRO A 53 -2.52 -24.26 -2.19
C PRO A 53 -2.53 -24.76 -3.64
N HIS A 54 -2.48 -23.86 -4.63
CA HIS A 54 -2.28 -24.18 -6.04
C HIS A 54 -1.58 -23.00 -6.76
N PRO A 55 -0.75 -23.21 -7.79
CA PRO A 55 -0.05 -22.10 -8.45
C PRO A 55 -1.00 -21.08 -9.10
N VAL A 56 -2.13 -21.56 -9.65
CA VAL A 56 -3.20 -20.70 -10.21
C VAL A 56 -3.72 -19.68 -9.20
N PHE A 57 -3.81 -20.03 -7.91
CA PHE A 57 -4.24 -19.08 -6.87
C PHE A 57 -3.24 -17.92 -6.76
N TRP A 58 -1.94 -18.20 -6.75
CA TRP A 58 -0.90 -17.16 -6.65
C TRP A 58 -0.80 -16.31 -7.92
N ARG A 59 -1.02 -16.91 -9.09
CA ARG A 59 -1.15 -16.15 -10.35
C ARG A 59 -2.34 -15.20 -10.33
N ALA A 60 -3.48 -15.62 -9.75
CA ALA A 60 -4.63 -14.74 -9.55
C ALA A 60 -4.28 -13.56 -8.62
N VAL A 61 -3.61 -13.82 -7.48
CA VAL A 61 -3.14 -12.78 -6.56
C VAL A 61 -2.19 -11.80 -7.26
N GLN A 62 -1.27 -12.32 -8.08
CA GLN A 62 -0.37 -11.48 -8.87
C GLN A 62 -1.13 -10.61 -9.89
N ALA A 63 -2.12 -11.17 -10.60
CA ALA A 63 -2.95 -10.41 -11.53
C ALA A 63 -3.73 -9.29 -10.82
N ILE A 64 -4.33 -9.59 -9.66
CA ILE A 64 -5.01 -8.59 -8.82
C ILE A 64 -4.03 -7.49 -8.38
N SER A 65 -2.82 -7.87 -8.00
CA SER A 65 -1.78 -6.91 -7.59
C SER A 65 -1.37 -5.98 -8.74
N VAL A 66 -1.31 -6.49 -9.97
CA VAL A 66 -1.03 -5.68 -11.17
C VAL A 66 -2.19 -4.73 -11.47
N ILE A 67 -3.44 -5.18 -11.39
CA ILE A 67 -4.62 -4.30 -11.54
C ILE A 67 -4.56 -3.17 -10.50
N TYR A 68 -4.31 -3.51 -9.23
CA TYR A 68 -4.18 -2.55 -8.15
C TYR A 68 -3.06 -1.54 -8.42
N LEU A 69 -1.89 -2.00 -8.88
CA LEU A 69 -0.79 -1.11 -9.24
C LEU A 69 -1.15 -0.18 -10.41
N MET A 70 -1.81 -0.68 -11.45
CA MET A 70 -2.27 0.14 -12.56
C MET A 70 -3.26 1.22 -12.09
N PHE A 71 -4.16 0.87 -11.18
CA PHE A 71 -5.10 1.83 -10.57
C PHE A 71 -4.37 2.89 -9.74
N LEU A 72 -3.38 2.49 -8.93
CA LEU A 72 -2.55 3.44 -8.17
C LEU A 72 -1.79 4.40 -9.09
N ILE A 73 -1.19 3.89 -10.17
CA ILE A 73 -0.51 4.72 -11.18
C ILE A 73 -1.50 5.69 -11.82
N TYR A 74 -2.71 5.25 -12.14
CA TYR A 74 -3.73 6.13 -12.71
C TYR A 74 -4.13 7.25 -11.74
N ILE A 75 -4.47 6.91 -10.48
CA ILE A 75 -4.81 7.88 -9.43
C ILE A 75 -3.67 8.86 -9.16
N PHE A 76 -2.42 8.39 -9.24
CA PHE A 76 -1.24 9.21 -9.03
C PHE A 76 -1.15 10.43 -9.97
N PHE A 77 -1.73 10.34 -11.18
CA PHE A 77 -1.79 11.46 -12.12
C PHE A 77 -3.08 12.31 -12.01
N GLN A 78 -4.00 11.97 -11.10
CA GLN A 78 -5.23 12.73 -10.90
C GLN A 78 -5.03 13.87 -9.89
N ASN A 79 -5.77 14.97 -10.07
CA ASN A 79 -5.91 16.00 -9.04
C ASN A 79 -6.74 15.48 -7.87
N LEU A 80 -6.54 16.04 -6.67
CA LEU A 80 -7.24 15.60 -5.44
C LEU A 80 -8.77 15.56 -5.59
N ASN A 81 -9.36 16.59 -6.19
CA ASN A 81 -10.81 16.67 -6.37
C ASN A 81 -11.34 15.62 -7.35
N ASP A 82 -10.60 15.35 -8.42
CA ASP A 82 -11.00 14.38 -9.44
C ASP A 82 -10.77 12.94 -8.96
N ALA A 83 -9.70 12.71 -8.20
CA ALA A 83 -9.47 11.45 -7.49
C ALA A 83 -10.60 11.15 -6.49
N ARG A 84 -11.04 12.13 -5.69
CA ARG A 84 -12.18 11.94 -4.78
C ARG A 84 -13.47 11.61 -5.52
N LYS A 85 -13.76 12.29 -6.63
CA LYS A 85 -14.94 11.98 -7.47
C LYS A 85 -14.85 10.57 -8.06
N LEU A 86 -13.67 10.15 -8.51
CA LEU A 86 -13.43 8.81 -9.05
C LEU A 86 -13.67 7.73 -7.99
N VAL A 87 -13.09 7.88 -6.80
CA VAL A 87 -13.28 6.89 -5.73
C VAL A 87 -14.73 6.90 -5.24
N ALA A 88 -15.36 8.08 -5.13
CA ALA A 88 -16.78 8.21 -4.81
C ALA A 88 -17.71 7.57 -5.85
N PHE A 89 -17.28 7.54 -7.12
CA PHE A 89 -18.02 6.90 -8.20
C PHE A 89 -18.06 5.37 -8.03
N ILE A 90 -16.96 4.79 -7.55
CA ILE A 90 -16.85 3.36 -7.23
C ILE A 90 -17.63 3.04 -5.95
N ASP A 91 -17.36 3.77 -4.87
CA ASP A 91 -18.03 3.64 -3.58
C ASP A 91 -18.45 5.03 -3.05
N PRO A 92 -19.76 5.32 -2.96
CA PRO A 92 -20.26 6.59 -2.46
C PRO A 92 -19.77 6.99 -1.06
N ALA A 93 -19.32 6.05 -0.22
CA ALA A 93 -18.83 6.34 1.13
C ALA A 93 -17.41 6.95 1.16
N LEU A 94 -16.62 6.78 0.10
CA LEU A 94 -15.18 7.09 0.09
C LEU A 94 -14.82 8.49 -0.47
N GLY A 95 -15.81 9.32 -0.79
CA GLY A 95 -15.63 10.67 -1.37
C GLY A 95 -15.49 11.83 -0.39
N VAL A 96 -15.48 11.55 0.91
CA VAL A 96 -15.47 12.57 1.97
C VAL A 96 -14.04 13.04 2.28
N PRO A 97 -13.83 14.31 2.69
CA PRO A 97 -12.53 14.74 3.17
C PRO A 97 -12.13 13.92 4.39
N LEU A 98 -10.91 13.40 4.40
CA LEU A 98 -10.35 12.71 5.56
C LEU A 98 -10.17 13.74 6.68
N GLN A 99 -10.51 13.36 7.91
CA GLN A 99 -10.17 14.18 9.08
C GLN A 99 -8.65 14.12 9.28
N GLU A 100 -7.98 15.27 9.11
CA GLU A 100 -6.56 15.41 9.40
C GLU A 100 -6.37 15.55 10.92
N ARG A 101 -5.41 14.82 11.47
CA ARG A 101 -5.08 14.84 12.91
C ARG A 101 -3.71 15.47 13.07
N ALA A 102 -3.60 16.44 13.96
CA ALA A 102 -2.31 16.99 14.35
C ALA A 102 -1.69 16.08 15.42
N TYR A 103 -0.51 15.51 15.13
CA TYR A 103 0.21 14.62 16.04
C TYR A 103 1.22 15.37 16.92
N ALA A 104 1.71 16.52 16.47
CA ALA A 104 2.68 17.36 17.17
C ALA A 104 2.10 18.41 18.14
N ASP A 105 0.83 18.31 18.55
CA ASP A 105 0.21 19.31 19.45
C ASP A 105 0.79 19.31 20.88
N ASP A 106 1.18 18.14 21.42
CA ASP A 106 1.84 18.01 22.72
C ASP A 106 2.96 16.96 22.71
N CYS A 107 4.19 17.43 22.52
CA CYS A 107 5.39 16.58 22.48
C CYS A 107 6.05 16.32 23.84
N ARG A 108 5.36 16.62 24.95
CA ARG A 108 5.87 16.28 26.28
C ARG A 108 5.79 14.77 26.51
N LEU A 109 6.84 14.18 27.09
CA LEU A 109 6.90 12.76 27.44
C LEU A 109 6.03 12.43 28.66
N LYS A 110 4.72 12.65 28.54
CA LYS A 110 3.69 12.24 29.53
C LYS A 110 2.98 11.01 28.99
N TRP A 111 2.56 10.11 29.89
CA TRP A 111 1.86 8.88 29.47
C TRP A 111 0.62 9.13 28.60
N SER A 112 -0.16 10.17 28.92
CA SER A 112 -1.31 10.59 28.11
C SER A 112 -0.93 10.96 26.68
N SER A 113 0.21 11.63 26.50
CA SER A 113 0.76 12.11 25.23
C SER A 113 1.67 11.08 24.57
N ILE A 114 1.75 9.85 25.08
CA ILE A 114 2.38 8.70 24.40
C ILE A 114 1.26 7.75 23.96
N TYR A 115 0.28 7.52 24.83
CA TYR A 115 -0.87 6.68 24.52
C TYR A 115 -1.69 7.20 23.32
N GLN A 116 -1.74 8.51 23.11
CA GLN A 116 -2.46 9.10 21.97
C GLN A 116 -1.78 8.86 20.61
N GLN A 117 -0.48 8.56 20.62
CA GLN A 117 0.40 8.35 19.47
C GLN A 117 0.53 6.85 19.14
N LEU A 118 0.22 5.97 20.10
CA LEU A 118 0.12 4.52 19.87
C LEU A 118 -1.14 4.14 19.09
N ASP A 119 -1.19 4.49 17.82
CA ASP A 119 -2.33 4.26 16.94
C ASP A 119 -2.05 3.25 15.82
N VAL A 120 -2.82 3.31 14.74
CA VAL A 120 -2.70 2.41 13.59
C VAL A 120 -1.34 2.55 12.87
N PHE A 121 -0.68 3.71 12.95
CA PHE A 121 0.60 3.96 12.30
C PHE A 121 1.73 3.15 12.95
N VAL A 122 1.71 2.92 14.27
CA VAL A 122 2.65 2.00 14.95
C VAL A 122 2.60 0.59 14.36
N ALA A 123 1.38 0.09 14.14
CA ALA A 123 1.18 -1.21 13.49
C ALA A 123 1.62 -1.16 12.02
N ALA A 124 1.29 -0.08 11.30
CA ALA A 124 1.68 0.10 9.90
C ALA A 124 3.20 0.16 9.71
N HIS A 125 3.93 0.86 10.60
CA HIS A 125 5.39 0.88 10.65
C HIS A 125 5.93 -0.53 10.90
N THR A 126 5.49 -1.18 11.98
CA THR A 126 5.99 -2.51 12.35
C THR A 126 5.74 -3.55 11.24
N PHE A 127 4.52 -3.66 10.73
CA PHE A 127 4.18 -4.63 9.68
C PHE A 127 4.71 -4.22 8.30
N GLY A 128 4.78 -2.92 8.03
CA GLY A 128 5.36 -2.38 6.80
C GLY A 128 6.84 -2.69 6.70
N TRP A 129 7.60 -2.51 7.78
CA TRP A 129 9.03 -2.85 7.84
C TRP A 129 9.29 -4.34 7.86
N PHE A 130 8.42 -5.12 8.51
CA PHE A 130 8.42 -6.57 8.37
C PHE A 130 8.29 -7.00 6.90
N GLY A 131 7.31 -6.45 6.18
CA GLY A 131 7.10 -6.73 4.76
C GLY A 131 8.28 -6.29 3.88
N LYS A 132 8.79 -5.07 4.09
CA LYS A 132 9.98 -4.55 3.38
C LYS A 132 11.20 -5.44 3.62
N ALA A 133 11.42 -5.92 4.84
CA ALA A 133 12.52 -6.83 5.17
C ALA A 133 12.39 -8.20 4.46
N LEU A 134 11.18 -8.73 4.28
CA LEU A 134 10.96 -9.97 3.49
C LEU A 134 11.24 -9.79 1.98
N ILE A 135 11.09 -8.56 1.47
CA ILE A 135 11.33 -8.22 0.07
C ILE A 135 12.81 -7.91 -0.18
N LEU A 136 13.39 -6.98 0.58
CA LEU A 136 14.78 -6.53 0.42
C LEU A 136 15.79 -7.58 0.92
N ARG A 137 15.42 -8.32 1.97
CA ARG A 137 16.19 -9.43 2.56
C ARG A 137 17.62 -9.06 2.99
N ASP A 138 17.85 -7.80 3.31
CA ASP A 138 19.13 -7.27 3.75
C ASP A 138 18.92 -6.26 4.87
N GLU A 139 19.50 -6.57 6.03
CA GLU A 139 19.30 -5.79 7.25
C GLU A 139 19.89 -4.38 7.11
N TRP A 140 21.05 -4.26 6.48
CA TRP A 140 21.74 -2.99 6.33
C TRP A 140 20.99 -2.05 5.38
N LEU A 141 20.55 -2.57 4.22
CA LEU A 141 19.72 -1.83 3.29
C LEU A 141 18.39 -1.40 3.93
N CYS A 142 17.74 -2.30 4.69
CA CYS A 142 16.51 -1.97 5.40
C CYS A 142 16.70 -0.81 6.39
N TRP A 143 17.80 -0.78 7.15
CA TRP A 143 18.11 0.33 8.05
C TRP A 143 18.34 1.65 7.33
N ILE A 144 19.10 1.65 6.22
CA ILE A 144 19.31 2.86 5.41
C ILE A 144 17.98 3.38 4.90
N VAL A 145 17.18 2.52 4.29
CA VAL A 145 15.88 2.90 3.73
C VAL A 145 14.95 3.37 4.87
N SER A 146 15.03 2.80 6.07
CA SER A 146 14.25 3.21 7.25
C SER A 146 14.51 4.65 7.63
N VAL A 147 15.79 4.99 7.84
CA VAL A 147 16.16 6.37 8.16
C VAL A 147 15.79 7.33 7.01
N MET A 148 15.91 6.91 5.75
CA MET A 148 15.55 7.76 4.61
C MET A 148 14.04 7.99 4.46
N PHE A 149 13.18 7.05 4.84
CA PHE A 149 11.73 7.27 4.89
C PHE A 149 11.38 8.34 5.93
N GLU A 150 12.02 8.31 7.08
CA GLU A 150 11.74 9.24 8.18
C GLU A 150 12.24 10.65 7.87
N VAL A 151 13.42 10.75 7.25
CA VAL A 151 13.91 12.02 6.71
C VAL A 151 12.97 12.58 5.64
N MET A 152 12.35 11.72 4.83
CA MET A 152 11.36 12.13 3.83
C MET A 152 10.08 12.63 4.50
N GLU A 153 9.59 11.97 5.54
CA GLU A 153 8.42 12.42 6.30
C GLU A 153 8.69 13.78 6.96
N TYR A 154 9.83 13.95 7.62
CA TYR A 154 10.29 15.25 8.11
C TYR A 154 10.34 16.31 7.01
N SER A 155 10.81 15.95 5.82
CA SER A 155 10.89 16.87 4.69
C SER A 155 9.51 17.27 4.17
N LEU A 156 8.49 16.42 4.34
CA LEU A 156 7.13 16.60 3.80
C LEU A 156 6.11 17.08 4.84
N GLN A 157 6.47 17.22 6.11
CA GLN A 157 5.59 17.73 7.18
C GLN A 157 4.97 19.10 6.86
N HIS A 158 5.64 19.93 6.04
CA HIS A 158 5.12 21.23 5.60
C HIS A 158 3.99 21.11 4.55
N GLN A 159 3.88 19.96 3.88
CA GLN A 159 2.87 19.70 2.86
C GLN A 159 1.67 18.94 3.44
N LEU A 160 1.92 18.01 4.37
CA LEU A 160 0.89 17.22 5.05
C LEU A 160 1.05 17.36 6.57
N PRO A 161 0.07 17.97 7.27
CA PRO A 161 0.13 18.15 8.72
C PRO A 161 0.08 16.83 9.50
N ASN A 162 -0.40 15.74 8.89
CA ASN A 162 -0.34 14.40 9.49
C ASN A 162 1.11 13.91 9.69
N PHE A 163 2.08 14.36 8.88
CA PHE A 163 3.51 14.01 9.06
C PHE A 163 4.23 14.93 10.03
N ALA A 164 3.54 15.93 10.60
CA ALA A 164 4.09 16.75 11.67
C ALA A 164 3.89 16.00 12.99
N GLU A 165 4.89 15.19 13.34
CA GLU A 165 4.92 14.38 14.55
C GLU A 165 6.02 14.86 15.51
N CYS A 166 6.02 14.33 16.73
CA CYS A 166 7.02 14.71 17.72
C CYS A 166 8.39 14.14 17.38
N TRP A 167 9.46 14.82 17.81
CA TRP A 167 10.82 14.34 17.51
C TRP A 167 11.11 12.94 18.06
N TRP A 168 10.52 12.59 19.21
CA TRP A 168 10.68 11.28 19.81
C TRP A 168 9.79 10.23 19.13
N ASP A 169 8.73 10.65 18.43
CA ASP A 169 7.86 9.77 17.65
C ASP A 169 8.67 9.23 16.47
N HIS A 170 9.11 10.13 15.58
CA HIS A 170 9.98 9.81 14.44
C HIS A 170 11.20 8.95 14.82
N TRP A 171 12.04 9.44 15.74
CA TRP A 171 13.33 8.80 15.97
C TRP A 171 13.28 7.64 16.94
N ILE A 172 12.44 7.69 17.97
CA ILE A 172 12.42 6.65 19.00
C ILE A 172 11.30 5.65 18.70
N LEU A 173 10.07 6.11 18.53
CA LEU A 173 8.95 5.22 18.30
C LEU A 173 9.03 4.57 16.91
N ASP A 174 9.17 5.34 15.85
CA ASP A 174 9.14 4.80 14.50
C ASP A 174 10.47 4.12 14.15
N VAL A 175 11.60 4.85 14.07
CA VAL A 175 12.89 4.25 13.67
C VAL A 175 13.35 3.15 14.61
N LEU A 176 13.50 3.45 15.90
CA LEU A 176 14.21 2.58 16.83
C LEU A 176 13.33 1.47 17.42
N ILE A 177 12.01 1.66 17.50
CA ILE A 177 11.11 0.65 18.06
C ILE A 177 10.35 -0.07 16.94
N CYS A 178 9.47 0.62 16.22
CA CYS A 178 8.56 -0.01 15.24
C CYS A 178 9.32 -0.58 14.04
N ASN A 179 10.13 0.25 13.38
CA ASN A 179 10.85 -0.10 12.17
C ASN A 179 11.92 -1.16 12.50
N TRP A 180 12.67 -0.97 13.58
CA TRP A 180 13.62 -1.98 14.08
C TRP A 180 12.95 -3.32 14.37
N LEU A 181 11.83 -3.33 15.11
CA LEU A 181 11.11 -4.56 15.44
C LEU A 181 10.64 -5.28 14.17
N GLY A 182 10.08 -4.52 13.23
CA GLY A 182 9.68 -5.03 11.91
C GLY A 182 10.84 -5.64 11.14
N ILE A 183 11.96 -4.92 11.03
CA ILE A 183 13.18 -5.40 10.36
C ILE A 183 13.71 -6.66 11.04
N TRP A 184 13.87 -6.64 12.36
CA TRP A 184 14.37 -7.77 13.13
C TRP A 184 13.49 -9.01 12.94
N ALA A 185 12.17 -8.87 13.06
CA ALA A 185 11.22 -9.97 12.86
C ALA A 185 11.24 -10.48 11.42
N GLY A 186 11.35 -9.58 10.44
CA GLY A 186 11.45 -9.90 9.02
C GLY A 186 12.73 -10.68 8.71
N MET A 187 13.87 -10.21 9.20
CA MET A 187 15.17 -10.88 9.02
C MET A 187 15.21 -12.23 9.74
N LYS A 188 14.58 -12.35 10.92
CA LYS A 188 14.45 -13.65 11.60
C LYS A 188 13.59 -14.62 10.80
N THR A 189 12.50 -14.13 10.19
CA THR A 189 11.65 -14.91 9.28
C THR A 189 12.43 -15.34 8.04
N CYS A 190 13.22 -14.45 7.42
CA CYS A 190 14.10 -14.79 6.31
C CYS A 190 15.07 -15.93 6.66
N LYS A 191 15.71 -15.86 7.83
CA LYS A 191 16.62 -16.92 8.33
C LYS A 191 15.87 -18.23 8.59
N TYR A 192 14.66 -18.16 9.16
CA TYR A 192 13.81 -19.32 9.37
C TYR A 192 13.41 -20.01 8.06
N LEU A 193 13.04 -19.24 7.04
CA LEU A 193 12.66 -19.75 5.72
C LEU A 193 13.86 -20.32 4.95
N ALA A 194 15.05 -19.72 5.08
CA ALA A 194 16.28 -20.20 4.44
C ALA A 194 16.74 -21.57 4.97
N MET A 195 16.54 -21.85 6.26
CA MET A 195 17.01 -23.10 6.90
C MET A 195 15.96 -24.22 6.93
N LYS A 196 14.83 -24.06 6.25
CA LYS A 196 13.72 -25.03 6.33
C LYS A 196 13.98 -26.23 5.42
N THR A 197 14.31 -27.38 6.00
CA THR A 197 14.36 -28.66 5.28
C THR A 197 12.94 -29.17 5.02
N TYR A 198 12.58 -29.42 3.76
CA TYR A 198 11.25 -29.93 3.40
C TYR A 198 11.11 -31.42 3.75
N ASN A 199 10.18 -31.72 4.66
CA ASN A 199 9.80 -33.09 4.99
C ASN A 199 8.58 -33.51 4.15
N TRP A 200 8.68 -34.61 3.42
CA TRP A 200 7.68 -35.08 2.46
C TRP A 200 6.61 -36.00 3.07
N ARG A 201 6.46 -36.06 4.41
CA ARG A 201 5.39 -36.82 5.07
C ARG A 201 4.00 -36.31 4.69
N SER A 202 3.05 -37.24 4.56
CA SER A 202 1.63 -36.94 4.33
C SER A 202 1.02 -36.34 5.60
N ILE A 203 -0.02 -35.50 5.44
CA ILE A 203 -0.80 -34.97 6.59
C ILE A 203 -1.42 -36.11 7.40
N ARG A 204 -1.71 -37.24 6.75
CA ARG A 204 -2.27 -38.45 7.37
C ARG A 204 -1.30 -39.09 8.38
N ASP A 205 0.00 -38.95 8.14
CA ASP A 205 1.06 -39.57 8.96
C ASP A 205 1.45 -38.72 10.18
N ILE A 206 0.86 -37.53 10.34
CA ILE A 206 1.17 -36.60 11.44
C ILE A 206 0.21 -36.85 12.60
N PRO A 207 0.71 -37.28 13.78
CA PRO A 207 -0.12 -37.46 14.95
C PRO A 207 -0.55 -36.09 15.53
N GLY A 208 -1.79 -36.03 15.99
CA GLY A 208 -2.34 -34.86 16.68
C GLY A 208 -2.84 -33.74 15.78
N MET A 209 -3.83 -32.99 16.27
CA MET A 209 -4.46 -31.88 15.55
C MET A 209 -3.51 -30.69 15.39
N SER A 210 -2.70 -30.38 16.41
CA SER A 210 -1.70 -29.29 16.36
C SER A 210 -0.64 -29.51 15.28
N GLY A 211 -0.16 -30.75 15.11
CA GLY A 211 0.79 -31.11 14.07
C GLY A 211 0.21 -30.96 12.66
N LYS A 212 -1.04 -31.40 12.47
CA LYS A 212 -1.77 -31.23 11.20
C LYS A 212 -1.99 -29.76 10.87
N MET A 213 -2.43 -28.97 11.85
CA MET A 213 -2.64 -27.53 11.68
C MET A 213 -1.33 -26.81 11.31
N ARG A 214 -0.24 -27.08 12.02
CA ARG A 214 1.10 -26.54 11.70
C ARG A 214 1.54 -26.93 10.28
N ARG A 215 1.28 -28.17 9.86
CA ARG A 215 1.60 -28.62 8.49
C ARG A 215 0.79 -27.87 7.44
N THR A 216 -0.52 -27.68 7.66
CA THR A 216 -1.40 -26.93 6.77
C THR A 216 -0.94 -25.48 6.60
N PHE A 217 -0.71 -24.76 7.70
CA PHE A 217 -0.19 -23.38 7.62
C PHE A 217 1.20 -23.32 6.98
N GLY A 218 2.03 -24.33 7.25
CA GLY A 218 3.35 -24.46 6.62
C GLY A 218 3.31 -24.70 5.11
N GLN A 219 2.16 -24.94 4.48
CA GLN A 219 2.05 -25.04 3.03
C GLN A 219 2.09 -23.66 2.35
N PHE A 220 1.64 -22.60 3.02
CA PHE A 220 1.64 -21.24 2.47
C PHE A 220 3.03 -20.59 2.48
N THR A 221 4.06 -21.28 3.00
CA THR A 221 5.45 -20.82 2.89
C THR A 221 6.01 -21.10 1.50
N PRO A 222 6.96 -20.29 1.00
CA PRO A 222 7.53 -20.45 -0.33
C PRO A 222 8.25 -21.79 -0.50
N HIS A 223 8.34 -22.28 -1.74
CA HIS A 223 8.97 -23.54 -2.11
C HIS A 223 10.50 -23.48 -2.09
N SER A 224 11.06 -22.32 -2.39
CA SER A 224 12.49 -22.05 -2.25
C SER A 224 12.67 -20.66 -1.67
N TRP A 225 13.69 -20.50 -0.84
CA TRP A 225 14.03 -19.21 -0.24
C TRP A 225 15.51 -18.95 -0.42
N VAL A 226 15.83 -18.06 -1.36
CA VAL A 226 17.22 -17.67 -1.67
C VAL A 226 17.62 -16.51 -0.76
N SER A 227 18.79 -16.63 -0.15
CA SER A 227 19.47 -15.56 0.57
C SER A 227 20.19 -14.62 -0.40
N PHE A 228 20.01 -13.32 -0.25
CA PHE A 228 20.76 -12.30 -0.99
C PHE A 228 21.77 -11.62 -0.06
N ASP A 229 22.97 -11.36 -0.56
CA ASP A 229 23.93 -10.45 0.07
C ASP A 229 24.18 -9.33 -0.95
N TRP A 230 23.69 -8.13 -0.66
CA TRP A 230 23.80 -7.00 -1.58
C TRP A 230 25.21 -6.39 -1.60
N ALA A 231 26.10 -6.82 -0.69
CA ALA A 231 27.49 -6.38 -0.63
C ALA A 231 27.62 -4.83 -0.62
N ALA A 232 26.64 -4.14 -0.01
CA ALA A 232 26.44 -2.69 -0.11
C ALA A 232 27.69 -1.88 0.29
N ALA A 233 28.40 -2.32 1.33
CA ALA A 233 29.63 -1.68 1.82
C ALA A 233 30.91 -2.42 1.39
N LYS A 234 30.80 -3.54 0.66
CA LYS A 234 31.96 -4.37 0.27
C LYS A 234 32.58 -3.94 -1.07
N SER A 235 31.82 -3.22 -1.91
CA SER A 235 32.31 -2.74 -3.20
C SER A 235 31.62 -1.42 -3.59
N PHE A 236 32.35 -0.56 -4.31
CA PHE A 236 31.80 0.69 -4.85
C PHE A 236 30.57 0.45 -5.75
N LYS A 237 30.59 -0.62 -6.55
CA LYS A 237 29.43 -1.02 -7.37
C LYS A 237 28.21 -1.37 -6.51
N GLY A 238 28.40 -2.14 -5.44
CA GLY A 238 27.34 -2.46 -4.48
C GLY A 238 26.75 -1.20 -3.83
N TYR A 239 27.62 -0.27 -3.43
CA TYR A 239 27.22 1.02 -2.89
C TYR A 239 26.36 1.83 -3.86
N CYS A 240 26.77 1.97 -5.13
CA CYS A 240 25.97 2.66 -6.14
C CYS A 240 24.62 2.01 -6.39
N VAL A 241 24.55 0.67 -6.44
CA VAL A 241 23.28 -0.07 -6.62
C VAL A 241 22.34 0.20 -5.45
N VAL A 242 22.84 0.13 -4.21
CA VAL A 242 22.07 0.43 -3.00
C VAL A 242 21.57 1.86 -2.99
N LEU A 243 22.40 2.82 -3.39
CA LEU A 243 22.01 4.23 -3.48
C LEU A 243 20.91 4.43 -4.53
N ILE A 244 21.03 3.83 -5.71
CA ILE A 244 19.99 3.88 -6.76
C ILE A 244 18.69 3.25 -6.26
N VAL A 245 18.74 2.06 -5.68
CA VAL A 245 17.55 1.38 -5.13
C VAL A 245 16.91 2.22 -4.04
N THR A 246 17.70 2.80 -3.14
CA THR A 246 17.20 3.68 -2.08
C THR A 246 16.49 4.89 -2.67
N ILE A 247 17.08 5.56 -3.67
CA ILE A 247 16.44 6.67 -4.39
C ILE A 247 15.13 6.19 -5.05
N PHE A 248 15.13 5.10 -5.80
CA PHE A 248 13.89 4.63 -6.45
C PHE A 248 12.78 4.26 -5.45
N VAL A 249 13.14 3.65 -4.32
CA VAL A 249 12.19 3.29 -3.25
C VAL A 249 11.66 4.52 -2.51
N THR A 250 12.44 5.61 -2.47
CA THR A 250 12.11 6.83 -1.71
C THR A 250 11.59 7.99 -2.57
N VAL A 251 11.76 7.95 -3.89
CA VAL A 251 11.44 9.07 -4.81
C VAL A 251 10.06 9.03 -5.50
N PRO A 252 9.02 8.24 -5.12
CA PRO A 252 7.74 8.34 -5.83
C PRO A 252 6.95 9.65 -5.54
N LEU A 253 7.61 10.79 -5.26
CA LEU A 253 6.98 12.02 -4.78
C LEU A 253 7.40 13.29 -5.54
N ARG A 254 7.75 13.21 -6.84
CA ARG A 254 7.87 14.41 -7.70
C ARG A 254 6.52 15.08 -8.02
N SER A 255 5.41 14.57 -7.47
CA SER A 255 4.06 15.03 -7.83
C SER A 255 3.44 16.05 -6.87
N TYR A 256 4.00 16.30 -5.68
CA TYR A 256 3.44 17.33 -4.80
C TYR A 256 3.65 18.76 -5.32
N SER A 257 4.62 18.97 -6.21
CA SER A 257 4.85 20.27 -6.86
C SER A 257 3.96 20.51 -8.10
N LEU A 258 3.20 19.50 -8.55
CA LEU A 258 2.43 19.55 -9.79
C LEU A 258 0.93 19.67 -9.61
N VAL A 259 0.44 19.93 -8.39
CA VAL A 259 -0.95 20.39 -8.19
C VAL A 259 -1.04 21.85 -8.67
N PRO A 260 -1.63 22.14 -9.85
CA PRO A 260 -1.84 23.50 -10.31
C PRO A 260 -3.07 24.02 -9.56
N GLY A 261 -2.86 24.39 -8.29
CA GLY A 261 -3.93 24.84 -7.40
C GLY A 261 -3.44 25.48 -6.11
N LYS A 262 -2.26 25.09 -5.60
CA LYS A 262 -1.67 25.69 -4.38
C LYS A 262 -0.58 26.74 -4.64
N ARG A 263 -0.27 27.08 -5.90
CA ARG A 263 0.74 28.12 -6.20
C ARG A 263 0.33 29.51 -5.70
N ASN A 264 -0.97 29.79 -5.64
CA ASN A 264 -1.45 31.15 -5.36
C ASN A 264 -1.69 31.41 -3.87
N GLU A 265 -2.00 30.40 -3.05
CA GLU A 265 -2.28 30.62 -1.62
C GLU A 265 -1.00 30.72 -0.77
N CYS A 266 0.06 29.98 -1.11
CA CYS A 266 1.32 30.02 -0.36
C CYS A 266 2.18 31.27 -0.68
N LEU A 267 2.03 31.86 -1.88
CA LEU A 267 2.65 33.14 -2.23
C LEU A 267 1.89 34.34 -1.67
N LEU A 268 0.57 34.23 -1.48
CA LEU A 268 -0.25 35.32 -0.90
C LEU A 268 -0.17 35.40 0.63
N SER A 269 0.11 34.30 1.34
CA SER A 269 0.34 34.36 2.79
C SER A 269 1.74 34.88 3.19
N GLN A 270 2.66 34.96 2.23
CA GLN A 270 4.00 35.54 2.39
C GLN A 270 4.07 37.01 1.94
N ILE A 271 2.97 37.57 1.42
CA ILE A 271 2.84 38.97 1.01
C ILE A 271 1.59 39.55 1.67
N SER A 272 1.57 39.57 3.01
CA SER A 272 0.76 40.53 3.74
C SER A 272 1.67 41.71 4.10
N PRO A 273 1.38 42.95 3.68
CA PRO A 273 2.14 44.10 4.10
C PRO A 273 2.00 44.24 5.62
N MET A 274 3.14 44.54 6.27
CA MET A 274 3.19 44.98 7.66
C MET A 274 2.08 46.00 7.93
N ASP A 275 1.26 45.71 8.94
CA ASP A 275 0.37 46.70 9.56
C ASP A 275 1.23 47.85 10.11
N PRO A 276 0.99 49.12 9.71
CA PRO A 276 1.66 50.26 10.30
C PRO A 276 0.82 50.78 11.46
N ALA A 277 0.82 50.08 12.60
CA ALA A 277 0.17 50.59 13.81
C ALA A 277 0.78 49.97 15.08
N GLY A 278 2.07 50.23 15.30
CA GLY A 278 2.67 50.13 16.62
C GLY A 278 2.29 51.35 17.45
N THR A 279 1.19 51.25 18.20
CA THR A 279 0.93 52.12 19.36
C THR A 279 1.17 51.31 20.63
N PHE A 280 2.28 51.64 21.29
CA PHE A 280 2.57 51.29 22.68
C PHE A 280 1.52 51.92 23.59
N HIS A 281 0.84 51.09 24.38
CA HIS A 281 0.41 51.37 25.75
C HIS A 281 0.29 50.06 26.52
#